data_AF-A0A970X5X8-F1
#
_entry.id   AF-A0A970X5X8-F1
#
_cell.length_a   1.000
_cell.length_b   1.000
_cell.length_c   1.000
_cell.angle_alpha   90.00
_cell.angle_beta   90.00
_cell.angle_gamma   90.00
#
_symmetry.space_group_name_H-M   'P 1'
#
loop_
_entity.id
_entity.type
_entity.pdbx_description
1 polymer ?
#
loop_
_entity_poly.entity_id
_entity_poly.type
_entity_poly.pdbx_seq_one_letter_code
_entity_poly.pdbx_strand_id
1 'polypeptide(L)' 'MSRLSRPPLAPRTARGRRPKLSIGDYLCSDHDLYRVEHVGHERALLEDCRTGGLIDASFADLGSLRLVRRASGA' A
#
# COMPACT_ATOMS: atom_id res chain seq x y z
N MET A 1 -9.39 42.15 11.24
CA MET A 1 -9.75 41.14 12.26
C MET A 1 -10.82 40.27 11.62
N SER A 2 -10.74 38.95 11.42
CA SER A 2 -9.81 37.90 11.81
C SER A 2 -9.87 36.84 10.70
N ARG A 3 -8.72 36.33 10.25
CA ARG A 3 -8.68 35.21 9.29
C ARG A 3 -9.19 33.97 10.02
N LEU A 4 -10.22 33.31 9.46
CA LEU A 4 -10.65 31.99 9.92
C LEU A 4 -9.48 31.01 9.76
N SER A 5 -8.85 30.63 10.86
CA SER A 5 -7.91 29.52 10.94
C SER A 5 -8.67 28.23 10.68
N ARG A 6 -8.52 27.65 9.48
CA ARG A 6 -8.94 26.27 9.23
C ARG A 6 -8.08 25.35 10.13
N PRO A 7 -8.66 24.47 10.95
CA PRO A 7 -7.87 23.52 11.71
C PRO A 7 -7.13 22.57 10.75
N PRO A 8 -5.92 22.12 11.09
CA PRO A 8 -5.19 21.16 10.27
C PRO A 8 -6.02 19.87 10.18
N LEU A 9 -6.24 19.41 8.95
CA LEU A 9 -6.83 18.11 8.67
C LEU A 9 -5.93 17.05 9.31
N ALA A 10 -6.35 16.50 10.45
CA ALA A 10 -5.71 15.35 11.05
C ALA A 10 -5.64 14.24 9.99
N PRO A 11 -4.50 13.53 9.85
CA PRO A 11 -4.43 12.39 8.95
C PRO A 11 -5.48 11.40 9.44
N ARG A 12 -6.52 11.18 8.62
CA ARG A 12 -7.47 10.11 8.83
C ARG A 12 -6.67 8.82 8.65
N THR A 13 -6.09 8.34 9.73
CA THR A 13 -5.60 6.97 9.79
C THR A 13 -6.80 6.12 9.45
N ALA A 14 -6.76 5.53 8.25
CA ALA A 14 -7.78 4.61 7.77
C ALA A 14 -7.68 3.33 8.63
N ARG A 15 -8.17 3.40 9.88
CA ARG A 15 -8.43 2.23 10.69
C ARG A 15 -9.48 1.40 9.96
N GLY A 16 -9.09 0.22 9.52
CA GLY A 16 -9.98 -0.93 9.51
C GLY A 16 -10.51 -1.45 8.18
N ARG A 17 -9.87 -1.18 7.04
CA ARG A 17 -10.03 -2.08 5.88
C ARG A 17 -8.66 -2.64 5.52
N ARG A 18 -8.47 -3.94 5.75
CA ARG A 18 -7.37 -4.67 5.11
C ARG A 18 -7.46 -4.33 3.62
N PRO A 19 -6.42 -3.75 3.00
CA PRO A 19 -6.45 -3.55 1.57
C PRO A 19 -6.73 -4.91 0.93
N LYS A 20 -7.76 -4.98 0.08
CA LYS A 20 -8.08 -6.20 -0.65
C LYS A 20 -7.01 -6.36 -1.73
N LEU A 21 -5.88 -6.94 -1.33
CA LEU A 21 -4.75 -7.24 -2.20
C LEU A 21 -5.09 -8.44 -3.07
N SER A 22 -4.75 -8.35 -4.35
CA SER A 22 -4.88 -9.40 -5.34
C SER A 22 -3.52 -9.71 -5.96
N ILE A 23 -3.35 -10.94 -6.45
CA ILE A 23 -2.16 -11.30 -7.22
C ILE A 23 -2.07 -10.39 -8.46
N GLY A 24 -0.87 -9.88 -8.74
CA GLY A 24 -0.59 -8.92 -9.80
C GLY A 24 -0.80 -7.45 -9.42
N ASP A 25 -1.33 -7.17 -8.22
CA ASP A 25 -1.32 -5.81 -7.67
C ASP A 25 0.12 -5.33 -7.43
N TYR A 26 0.32 -4.02 -7.45
CA TYR A 26 1.60 -3.40 -7.12
C TYR A 26 1.49 -2.59 -5.83
N LEU A 27 2.47 -2.74 -4.96
CA LEU A 27 2.63 -1.99 -3.72
C LEU A 27 3.90 -1.15 -3.81
N CYS A 28 3.88 0.08 -3.31
CA CYS A 28 5.07 0.91 -3.23
C CYS A 28 5.31 1.45 -1.82
N SER A 29 6.60 1.58 -1.50
CA SER A 29 7.10 2.47 -0.45
C SER A 29 7.55 3.79 -1.09
N ASP A 30 8.20 4.68 -0.32
CA ASP A 30 8.80 5.90 -0.90
C ASP A 30 9.99 5.59 -1.83
N HIS A 31 10.59 4.40 -1.73
CA HIS A 31 11.83 4.04 -2.44
C HIS A 31 11.73 2.78 -3.32
N ASP A 32 10.77 1.90 -3.05
CA ASP A 32 10.73 0.57 -3.66
C ASP A 32 9.33 0.26 -4.22
N LEU A 33 9.31 -0.61 -5.22
CA LEU A 33 8.11 -1.10 -5.88
C LEU A 33 8.09 -2.63 -5.80
N TYR A 34 6.94 -3.16 -5.41
CA TYR A 34 6.73 -4.58 -5.17
C TYR A 34 5.52 -5.06 -5.97
N ARG A 35 5.61 -6.25 -6.58
CA ARG A 35 4.47 -6.94 -7.20
C ARG A 35 3.96 -8.03 -6.27
N VAL A 36 2.66 -8.17 -6.12
CA VAL A 36 2.06 -9.23 -5.31
C VAL A 36 2.05 -10.53 -6.12
N GLU A 37 2.82 -11.52 -5.70
CA GLU A 37 2.88 -12.85 -6.35
C GLU A 37 1.90 -13.85 -5.74
N HIS A 38 1.70 -13.78 -4.43
CA HIS A 38 0.79 -14.68 -3.73
C HIS A 38 0.11 -13.99 -2.55
N VAL A 39 -1.15 -14.34 -2.30
CA VAL A 39 -1.94 -13.80 -1.18
C VAL A 39 -2.48 -14.96 -0.36
N GLY A 40 -1.95 -15.11 0.86
CA GLY A 40 -2.45 -16.05 1.86
C GLY A 40 -3.44 -15.40 2.82
N HIS A 41 -3.80 -16.13 3.88
CA HIS A 41 -4.80 -15.65 4.86
C HIS A 41 -4.31 -14.45 5.69
N GLU A 42 -3.02 -14.42 6.04
CA GLU A 42 -2.42 -13.36 6.89
C GLU A 42 -1.13 -12.76 6.31
N ARG A 43 -0.64 -13.32 5.20
CA ARG A 43 0.65 -13.01 4.61
C ARG A 43 0.52 -12.88 3.09
N ALA A 44 1.42 -12.14 2.47
CA ALA A 44 1.60 -12.13 1.03
C ALA A 44 3.07 -12.34 0.67
N LEU A 45 3.26 -12.97 -0.48
CA LEU A 45 4.56 -13.04 -1.13
C LEU A 45 4.64 -11.90 -2.15
N LEU A 46 5.68 -11.08 -2.03
CA LEU A 46 5.94 -9.96 -2.90
C LEU A 46 7.23 -10.18 -3.69
N GLU A 47 7.25 -9.78 -4.94
CA GLU A 47 8.47 -9.64 -5.74
C GLU A 47 8.92 -8.18 -5.70
N ASP A 48 10.15 -7.91 -5.23
CA ASP A 48 10.81 -6.63 -5.40
C ASP A 48 11.14 -6.41 -6.88
N CYS A 49 10.49 -5.43 -7.50
CA CYS A 49 10.64 -5.15 -8.94
C CYS A 49 12.04 -4.65 -9.31
N ARG A 50 12.85 -4.20 -8.35
CA ARG A 50 14.22 -3.74 -8.58
C ARG A 50 15.22 -4.89 -8.57
N THR A 51 15.04 -5.86 -7.67
CA THR A 51 16.02 -6.94 -7.45
C THR A 51 15.55 -8.30 -7.98
N GLY A 52 14.25 -8.46 -8.24
CA GLY A 52 13.60 -9.76 -8.49
C GLY A 52 13.50 -10.63 -7.24
N GLY A 53 13.86 -10.12 -6.06
CA GLY A 53 13.85 -10.86 -4.81
C GLY A 53 12.42 -11.09 -4.29
N LEU A 54 12.18 -12.26 -3.72
CA LEU A 54 10.90 -12.58 -3.08
C LEU A 54 10.93 -12.24 -1.58
N ILE A 55 9.89 -11.54 -1.13
CA ILE A 55 9.72 -11.07 0.23
C ILE A 55 8.40 -11.62 0.77
N ASP A 56 8.47 -12.40 1.85
CA ASP A 56 7.28 -12.86 2.57
C ASP A 56 6.96 -11.88 3.70
N ALA A 57 5.82 -11.20 3.61
CA ALA A 57 5.42 -10.14 4.53
C ALA A 57 4.01 -10.37 5.10
N SER A 58 3.80 -9.99 6.37
CA SER A 58 2.48 -10.03 6.98
C SER A 58 1.62 -8.85 6.52
N PHE A 59 0.29 -9.00 6.51
CA PHE A 59 -0.60 -7.87 6.20
C PHE A 59 -0.47 -6.68 7.17
N ALA A 60 0.07 -6.90 8.38
CA ALA A 60 0.37 -5.81 9.30
C ALA A 60 1.52 -4.93 8.75
N ASP A 61 2.57 -5.55 8.21
CA ASP A 61 3.73 -4.86 7.64
C ASP A 61 3.36 -4.12 6.34
N LEU A 62 2.53 -4.76 5.51
CA LEU A 62 2.01 -4.19 4.27
C LEU A 62 1.09 -2.99 4.48
N GLY A 63 0.55 -2.80 5.70
CA GLY A 63 -0.31 -1.67 6.03
C GLY A 63 0.37 -0.31 5.88
N SER A 64 1.71 -0.28 5.84
CA SER A 64 2.52 0.90 5.60
C SER A 64 2.73 1.23 4.11
N LEU A 65 2.50 0.25 3.22
CA LEU A 65 2.70 0.40 1.78
C LEU A 65 1.46 0.96 1.10
N ARG A 66 1.66 1.67 -0.02
CA ARG A 66 0.57 2.23 -0.83
C ARG A 66 0.28 1.32 -2.00
N LEU A 67 -1.00 1.01 -2.22
CA LEU A 67 -1.44 0.29 -3.41
C LEU A 67 -1.33 1.19 -4.64
N VAL A 68 -0.55 0.79 -5.62
CA VAL A 68 -0.47 1.46 -6.92
C VAL A 68 -1.65 1.00 -7.76
N ARG A 69 -2.75 1.75 -7.71
CA ARG A 69 -3.86 1.53 -8.63
C ARG A 69 -3.41 1.87 -10.03
N ARG A 70 -3.49 0.90 -10.94
CA ARG A 70 -3.40 1.14 -12.38
C ARG A 70 -4.38 2.28 -12.70
N ALA A 71 -3.88 3.42 -13.17
CA ALA A 71 -4.76 4.38 -13.81
C ALA A 71 -5.36 3.64 -15.01
N SER A 72 -6.63 3.28 -14.90
CA SER A 72 -7.39 2.77 -16.03
C SER A 72 -7.38 3.88 -17.07
N GLY A 73 -6.48 3.77 -18.05
CA GLY A 73 -6.51 4.61 -19.25
C GLY A 73 -7.86 4.39 -19.90
N ALA A 74 -8.69 5.41 -19.84
CA ALA A 74 -9.88 5.59 -20.63
C ALA A 74 -9.58 6.68 -21.66
#